data_AF-A0A644ZKY5-F1
#
_entry.id   AF-A0A644ZKY5-F1
#
_cell.length_a   1.000
_cell.length_b   1.000
_cell.length_c   1.000
_cell.angle_alpha   90.00
_cell.angle_beta   90.00
_cell.angle_gamma   90.00
#
_symmetry.space_group_name_H-M   'P 1'
#
loop_
_entity.id
_entity.type
_entity.pdbx_description
1 polymer ?
#
loop_
_entity_poly.entity_id
_entity_poly.type
_entity_poly.pdbx_seq_one_letter_code
_entity_poly.pdbx_strand_id
1 'polypeptide(L)'
;MFTLGHNFAPANIHAGGLRYHGAGVIVSQLLKDGLMEAVDIKQLESFEAGCLFARAEGIIPAPESCHAIAAAINEANKCKETGEEKVILFNLSGHGLIDMASYDQYLSGNLTNFSLSDEDIEKNLNEIGDLV
;
A
#
# COMPACT_ATOMS: atom_id res chain seq x y z
N MET A 1 -0.63 -18.08 5.54
CA MET A 1 -0.47 -16.75 4.93
C MET A 1 -1.22 -15.74 5.82
N PHE A 2 -0.78 -14.49 5.91
CA PHE A 2 -1.58 -13.44 6.54
C PHE A 2 -2.81 -13.13 5.66
N THR A 3 -3.98 -13.03 6.28
CA THR A 3 -5.25 -12.89 5.55
C THR A 3 -6.23 -12.05 6.35
N LEU A 4 -7.07 -11.29 5.64
CA LEU A 4 -8.27 -10.62 6.16
C LEU A 4 -9.52 -11.49 6.00
N GLY A 5 -9.37 -12.73 5.52
CA GLY A 5 -10.45 -13.64 5.18
C GLY A 5 -10.90 -13.53 3.73
N HIS A 6 -11.27 -14.66 3.13
CA HIS A 6 -11.60 -14.72 1.70
C HIS A 6 -12.90 -13.98 1.34
N ASN A 7 -13.76 -13.74 2.33
CA ASN A 7 -14.98 -12.94 2.21
C ASN A 7 -14.73 -11.43 2.31
N PHE A 8 -13.48 -11.00 2.56
CA PHE A 8 -13.14 -9.59 2.63
C PHE A 8 -13.43 -8.87 1.31
N ALA A 9 -14.19 -7.79 1.39
CA ALA A 9 -14.48 -6.89 0.28
C ALA A 9 -13.94 -5.49 0.59
N PRO A 10 -13.07 -4.92 -0.27
CA PRO A 10 -12.60 -3.56 -0.11
C PRO A 10 -13.74 -2.55 -0.21
N ALA A 11 -13.59 -1.39 0.42
CA ALA A 11 -14.52 -0.27 0.25
C ALA A 11 -14.57 0.17 -1.23
N ASN A 12 -15.78 0.52 -1.72
CA ASN A 12 -16.00 0.94 -3.11
C ASN A 12 -15.23 2.23 -3.50
N ILE A 13 -14.76 2.99 -2.52
CA ILE A 13 -13.99 4.23 -2.67
C ILE A 13 -12.46 4.00 -2.71
N HIS A 14 -12.01 2.75 -2.72
CA HIS A 14 -10.60 2.40 -2.69
C HIS A 14 -10.01 2.38 -4.10
N ALA A 15 -9.26 3.43 -4.45
CA ALA A 15 -8.65 3.59 -5.76
C ALA A 15 -7.14 3.27 -5.77
N GLY A 16 -6.55 3.00 -4.61
CA GLY A 16 -5.12 2.70 -4.45
C GLY A 16 -4.68 1.30 -4.91
N GLY A 17 -5.59 0.46 -5.40
CA GLY A 17 -5.26 -0.93 -5.75
C GLY A 17 -5.02 -1.79 -4.51
N LEU A 18 -4.20 -2.85 -4.61
CA LEU A 18 -3.85 -3.75 -3.49
C LEU A 18 -5.05 -4.31 -2.70
N ARG A 19 -6.11 -4.65 -3.41
CA ARG A 19 -7.42 -5.08 -2.85
C ARG A 19 -7.46 -6.53 -2.37
N TYR A 20 -6.41 -7.30 -2.63
CA TYR A 20 -6.39 -8.71 -2.30
C TYR A 20 -6.31 -8.89 -0.79
N HIS A 21 -7.11 -9.80 -0.25
CA HIS A 21 -7.26 -10.00 1.20
C HIS A 21 -6.06 -10.67 1.86
N GLY A 22 -5.06 -11.11 1.09
CA GLY A 22 -3.99 -12.00 1.55
C GLY A 22 -2.60 -11.56 1.13
N ALA A 23 -1.60 -11.96 1.90
CA ALA A 23 -0.19 -11.86 1.53
C ALA A 23 0.37 -13.23 1.13
N GLY A 24 1.25 -13.29 0.12
CA GLY A 24 1.85 -14.56 -0.30
C GLY A 24 2.47 -15.37 0.85
N VAL A 25 2.40 -16.70 0.78
CA VAL A 25 2.83 -17.59 1.89
C VAL A 25 4.29 -17.35 2.29
N ILE A 26 5.19 -17.17 1.31
CA ILE A 26 6.62 -16.92 1.57
C ILE A 26 6.80 -15.59 2.31
N VAL A 27 6.20 -14.50 1.81
CA VAL A 27 6.26 -13.17 2.45
C VAL A 27 5.69 -13.23 3.87
N SER A 28 4.58 -13.96 4.05
CA SER A 28 3.98 -14.17 5.37
C SER A 28 4.93 -14.88 6.33
N GLN A 29 5.66 -15.89 5.85
CA GLN A 29 6.59 -16.64 6.70
C GLN A 29 7.81 -15.78 7.05
N LEU A 30 8.38 -15.05 6.09
CA LEU A 30 9.49 -14.13 6.33
C LEU A 30 9.15 -13.06 7.38
N LEU A 31 7.92 -12.52 7.35
CA LEU A 31 7.46 -11.57 8.35
C LEU A 31 7.31 -12.23 9.73
N LYS A 32 6.74 -13.43 9.81
CA LYS A 32 6.61 -14.18 11.08
C LYS A 32 7.97 -14.52 11.70
N ASP A 33 8.95 -14.82 10.86
CA ASP A 33 10.31 -15.15 11.30
C ASP A 33 11.16 -13.91 11.62
N GLY A 34 10.60 -12.70 11.48
CA GLY A 34 11.31 -11.44 11.76
C GLY A 34 12.40 -11.10 10.73
N LEU A 35 12.33 -11.67 9.52
CA LEU A 35 13.30 -11.45 8.44
C LEU A 35 12.91 -10.29 7.51
N MET A 36 11.72 -9.72 7.69
CA MET A 36 11.26 -8.53 6.98
C MET A 36 10.31 -7.71 7.86
N GLU A 37 10.16 -6.45 7.52
CA GLU A 37 9.18 -5.54 8.11
C GLU A 37 7.99 -5.37 7.15
N ALA A 38 6.84 -5.00 7.71
CA ALA A 38 5.65 -4.66 6.95
C ALA A 38 5.18 -3.26 7.35
N VAL A 39 4.76 -2.48 6.36
CA VAL A 39 4.18 -1.15 6.54
C VAL A 39 2.87 -1.07 5.78
N ASP A 40 1.94 -0.27 6.29
CA ASP A 40 0.70 0.08 5.60
C ASP A 40 0.74 1.58 5.28
N ILE A 41 0.44 1.92 4.03
CA ILE A 41 0.47 3.30 3.52
C ILE A 41 -0.96 3.67 3.15
N LYS A 42 -1.41 4.80 3.70
CA LYS A 42 -2.76 5.31 3.43
C LYS A 42 -2.89 5.76 1.98
N GLN A 43 -4.05 5.53 1.36
CA GLN A 43 -4.21 5.84 -0.06
C GLN A 43 -3.94 7.31 -0.40
N LEU A 44 -4.31 8.27 0.45
CA LEU A 44 -4.04 9.68 0.17
C LEU A 44 -2.53 10.00 0.14
N GLU A 45 -1.77 9.38 1.04
CA GLU A 45 -0.31 9.51 1.10
C GLU A 45 0.34 8.85 -0.12
N SER A 46 -0.15 7.68 -0.55
CA SER A 46 0.39 7.03 -1.74
C SER A 46 0.16 7.88 -3.00
N PHE A 47 -1.04 8.42 -3.22
CA PHE A 47 -1.28 9.30 -4.37
C PHE A 47 -0.48 10.61 -4.31
N GLU A 48 -0.28 11.19 -3.14
CA GLU A 48 0.59 12.36 -2.96
C GLU A 48 2.03 12.05 -3.39
N ALA A 49 2.57 10.93 -2.90
CA ALA A 49 3.89 10.44 -3.28
C ALA A 49 4.00 10.13 -4.78
N GLY A 50 2.98 9.52 -5.38
CA GLY A 50 2.90 9.27 -6.81
C GLY A 50 2.92 10.54 -7.65
N CYS A 51 2.17 11.57 -7.24
CA CYS A 51 2.17 12.87 -7.88
C CYS A 51 3.52 13.59 -7.78
N LEU A 52 4.19 13.51 -6.63
CA LEU A 52 5.53 14.04 -6.46
C LEU A 52 6.53 13.33 -7.38
N PHE A 53 6.53 11.99 -7.38
CA PHE A 53 7.40 11.18 -8.21
C PHE A 53 7.22 11.46 -9.70
N ALA A 54 5.97 11.57 -10.16
CA ALA A 54 5.69 11.90 -11.57
C ALA A 54 6.21 13.29 -11.97
N ARG A 55 6.13 14.28 -11.07
CA ARG A 55 6.67 15.63 -11.31
C ARG A 55 8.20 15.68 -11.29
N ALA A 56 8.84 14.84 -10.48
CA ALA A 56 10.29 14.80 -10.33
C ALA A 56 10.97 13.96 -11.43
N GLU A 57 10.42 12.76 -11.69
CA GLU A 57 11.06 11.72 -12.52
C GLU A 57 10.39 11.56 -13.90
N GLY A 58 9.23 12.19 -14.13
CA GLY A 58 8.53 12.16 -15.42
C GLY A 58 7.77 10.85 -15.72
N ILE A 59 7.72 9.91 -14.79
CA ILE A 59 6.97 8.65 -14.92
C ILE A 59 5.71 8.74 -14.06
N ILE A 60 4.53 8.48 -14.64
CA ILE A 60 3.29 8.32 -13.88
C ILE A 60 3.25 6.88 -13.32
N PRO A 61 3.40 6.67 -11.99
CA PRO A 61 3.41 5.32 -11.42
C PRO A 61 2.00 4.74 -11.31
N ALA A 62 1.87 3.42 -11.30
CA ALA A 62 0.60 2.77 -10.97
C ALA A 62 0.21 3.08 -9.51
N PRO A 63 -1.10 3.20 -9.16
CA PRO A 63 -1.56 3.41 -7.79
C PRO A 63 -0.99 2.39 -6.78
N GLU A 64 -0.78 1.14 -7.19
CA GLU A 64 -0.11 0.13 -6.37
C GLU A 64 1.35 0.51 -6.08
N SER A 65 2.10 0.92 -7.11
CA SER A 65 3.51 1.32 -6.97
C SER A 65 3.69 2.57 -6.12
N CYS A 66 2.69 3.44 -6.08
CA CYS A 66 2.68 4.63 -5.23
C CYS A 66 2.91 4.32 -3.73
N HIS A 67 2.47 3.15 -3.25
CA HIS A 67 2.68 2.74 -1.86
C HIS A 67 4.17 2.50 -1.57
N ALA A 68 4.89 1.88 -2.50
CA ALA A 68 6.34 1.67 -2.37
C ALA A 68 7.13 2.98 -2.51
N ILE A 69 6.69 3.89 -3.40
CA ILE A 69 7.27 5.23 -3.54
C ILE A 69 7.11 6.02 -2.23
N ALA A 70 5.91 6.02 -1.63
CA ALA A 70 5.66 6.68 -0.35
C ALA A 70 6.57 6.13 0.76
N ALA A 71 6.67 4.80 0.89
CA ALA A 71 7.57 4.17 1.85
C ALA A 71 9.05 4.55 1.62
N ALA A 72 9.49 4.63 0.37
CA ALA A 72 10.85 5.04 0.02
C ALA A 72 11.11 6.52 0.38
N ILE A 73 10.15 7.42 0.13
CA ILE A 73 10.22 8.83 0.52
C ILE A 73 10.29 8.96 2.05
N ASN A 74 9.48 8.19 2.78
CA ASN A 74 9.50 8.18 4.24
C ASN A 74 10.88 7.77 4.78
N GLU A 75 11.50 6.74 4.19
CA GLU A 75 12.85 6.33 4.59
C GLU A 75 13.91 7.38 4.23
N ALA A 76 13.80 8.03 3.07
CA ALA A 76 14.67 9.14 2.68
C ALA A 76 14.56 10.34 3.65
N ASN A 77 13.33 10.65 4.11
CA ASN A 77 13.09 11.70 5.11
C ASN A 77 13.72 11.34 6.45
N LYS A 78 13.61 10.09 6.91
CA LYS A 78 14.31 9.63 8.13
C LYS A 78 15.83 9.78 7.99
N CYS A 79 16.41 9.40 6.85
CA CYS A 79 17.84 9.58 6.58
C CYS A 79 18.26 11.05 6.66
N LYS A 80 17.42 11.97 6.19
CA LYS A 80 17.64 13.42 6.31
C LYS A 80 17.61 13.89 7.77
N GLU A 81 16.70 13.35 8.58
CA GLU A 81 16.58 13.67 10.02
C GLU A 81 17.77 13.14 10.83
N THR A 82 18.23 11.91 10.53
CA THR A 82 19.36 11.28 11.23
C THR A 82 20.73 11.70 10.70
N GLY A 83 20.79 12.25 9.47
CA GLY A 83 22.03 12.58 8.77
C GLY A 83 22.74 11.35 8.19
N GLU A 84 22.07 10.20 8.11
CA GLU A 84 22.63 8.97 7.54
C GLU A 84 22.51 8.96 6.01
N GLU A 85 23.58 8.58 5.33
CA GLU A 85 23.56 8.33 3.88
C GLU A 85 23.22 6.86 3.62
N LYS A 86 22.11 6.60 2.93
CA LYS A 86 21.67 5.25 2.55
C LYS A 86 21.28 5.17 1.08
N VAL A 87 21.49 4.00 0.49
CA VAL A 87 20.93 3.64 -0.82
C VAL A 87 19.59 2.95 -0.58
N ILE A 88 18.51 3.54 -1.10
CA ILE A 88 17.16 3.00 -0.99
C ILE A 88 16.77 2.41 -2.35
N LEU A 89 16.56 1.10 -2.39
CA LEU A 89 16.03 0.40 -3.56
C LEU A 89 14.55 0.10 -3.33
N PHE A 90 13.70 0.52 -4.26
CA PHE A 90 12.29 0.16 -4.28
C PHE A 90 11.89 -0.38 -5.66
N ASN A 91 10.79 -1.14 -5.71
CA ASN A 91 10.27 -1.69 -6.95
C ASN A 91 9.14 -0.81 -7.51
N LEU A 92 9.39 -0.16 -8.65
CA LEU A 92 8.35 0.47 -9.47
C LEU A 92 7.65 -0.63 -10.29
N SER A 93 6.61 -1.22 -9.72
CA SER A 93 5.96 -2.41 -10.29
C SER A 93 5.15 -2.17 -11.56
N GLY A 94 4.74 -0.93 -11.85
CA GLY A 94 3.98 -0.60 -13.06
C GLY A 94 3.80 0.90 -13.29
N HIS A 95 3.30 1.24 -14.48
CA HIS A 95 2.94 2.62 -14.85
C HIS A 95 1.44 2.86 -14.67
N GLY A 96 1.04 4.10 -14.40
CA GLY A 96 -0.37 4.50 -14.17
C GLY A 96 -1.11 5.02 -15.39
N LEU A 97 -0.57 4.84 -16.62
CA LEU A 97 -1.16 5.40 -17.85
C LEU A 97 -2.61 4.96 -18.10
N ILE A 98 -3.00 3.78 -17.60
CA ILE A 98 -4.37 3.24 -17.72
C ILE A 98 -5.19 3.39 -16.43
N ASP A 99 -4.59 3.97 -15.38
CA ASP A 99 -5.20 4.16 -14.05
C ASP A 99 -5.57 5.63 -13.82
N MET A 100 -5.70 6.41 -14.91
CA MET A 100 -5.96 7.85 -14.86
C MET A 100 -7.28 8.20 -14.15
N ALA A 101 -8.27 7.30 -14.15
CA ALA A 101 -9.50 7.48 -13.39
C ALA A 101 -9.26 7.54 -11.88
N SER A 102 -8.31 6.75 -11.35
CA SER A 102 -7.94 6.78 -9.94
C SER A 102 -7.22 8.08 -9.58
N TYR A 103 -6.32 8.55 -10.46
CA TYR A 103 -5.70 9.86 -10.32
C TYR A 103 -6.70 11.01 -10.39
N ASP A 104 -7.70 10.93 -11.27
CA ASP A 104 -8.76 11.95 -11.35
C ASP A 104 -9.59 12.04 -10.06
N GLN A 105 -9.93 10.89 -9.45
CA GLN A 105 -10.59 10.86 -8.14
C GLN A 105 -9.74 11.52 -7.06
N TYR A 106 -8.43 11.25 -7.04
CA TYR A 106 -7.51 11.90 -6.10
C TYR A 106 -7.45 13.42 -6.30
N LEU A 107 -7.19 13.86 -7.55
CA LEU A 107 -7.01 15.27 -7.89
C LEU A 107 -8.29 16.09 -7.71
N SER A 108 -9.45 15.44 -7.88
CA SER A 108 -10.76 16.05 -7.61
C SER A 108 -11.13 16.08 -6.12
N GLY A 109 -10.29 15.54 -5.23
CA GLY A 109 -10.54 15.49 -3.78
C GLY A 109 -11.63 14.50 -3.36
N ASN A 110 -11.94 13.51 -4.22
CA ASN A 110 -13.00 12.53 -3.97
C ASN A 110 -12.53 11.28 -3.22
N LEU A 111 -11.22 11.12 -3.00
CA LEU A 111 -10.66 10.02 -2.22
C LEU A 111 -10.60 10.35 -0.73
N THR A 112 -10.87 9.36 0.10
CA THR A 112 -10.74 9.46 1.57
C THR A 112 -10.08 8.21 2.12
N ASN A 113 -9.18 8.34 3.09
CA ASN A 113 -8.58 7.16 3.72
C ASN A 113 -9.68 6.27 4.33
N PHE A 114 -9.58 4.98 4.06
CA PHE A 114 -10.43 3.96 4.65
C PHE A 114 -9.57 3.06 5.52
N SER A 115 -10.05 2.75 6.72
CA SER A 115 -9.41 1.85 7.66
C SER A 115 -10.45 0.85 8.15
N LEU A 116 -10.05 -0.41 8.25
CA LEU A 116 -10.88 -1.45 8.86
C LEU A 116 -10.81 -1.34 10.38
N SER A 117 -11.92 -1.61 11.04
CA SER A 117 -11.91 -1.79 12.49
C SER A 117 -11.43 -3.20 12.84
N ASP A 118 -10.88 -3.38 14.04
CA ASP A 118 -10.49 -4.71 14.54
C ASP A 118 -11.71 -5.66 14.58
N GLU A 119 -12.89 -5.13 14.90
CA GLU A 119 -14.16 -5.87 14.86
C GLU A 119 -14.50 -6.40 13.46
N ASP A 120 -14.28 -5.60 12.41
CA ASP A 120 -14.49 -6.03 11.02
C ASP A 120 -13.53 -7.17 10.65
N ILE A 121 -12.28 -7.09 11.10
CA ILE A 121 -11.26 -8.11 10.84
C ILE A 121 -11.63 -9.40 11.57
N GLU A 122 -11.92 -9.33 12.86
CA GLU A 122 -12.33 -10.50 13.66
C GLU A 122 -13.56 -11.19 13.08
N LYS A 123 -14.57 -10.42 12.66
CA LYS A 123 -15.76 -10.96 12.01
C LYS A 123 -15.40 -11.78 10.76
N ASN A 124 -14.57 -11.23 9.89
CA ASN A 124 -14.16 -11.91 8.66
C ASN A 124 -13.29 -13.15 8.95
N LEU A 125 -12.47 -13.13 10.00
CA LEU A 125 -11.63 -14.25 10.42
C LEU A 125 -12.44 -15.39 11.05
N ASN A 126 -13.44 -15.07 11.88
CA ASN A 126 -14.30 -16.06 12.52
C ASN A 126 -15.09 -16.91 11.51
N GLU A 127 -15.42 -16.34 10.34
CA GLU A 127 -16.10 -17.06 9.25
C GLU A 127 -15.20 -18.09 8.54
N ILE A 128 -13.87 -18.05 8.75
CA ILE A 128 -12.92 -19.02 8.18
C ILE A 128 -12.94 -20.34 8.99
N GLY A 129 -13.51 -20.35 10.21
CA GLY A 129 -13.53 -21.50 11.11
C GLY A 129 -12.13 -21.95 11.55
N ASP A 130 -12.02 -23.16 12.12
CA ASP A 130 -10.74 -23.79 12.54
C ASP A 130 -9.92 -24.31 11.34
N LEU A 131 -9.85 -23.57 10.23
CA LEU A 131 -9.04 -23.95 9.05
C LEU A 131 -7.57 -23.50 9.16
N VAL A 132 -7.05 -23.37 10.39
CA VAL A 132 -5.62 -23.18 10.70
C VAL A 132 -5.22 -24.12 11.82
#